data_AF-A0A932QNX3-F1
#
_entry.id   AF-A0A932QNX3-F1
#
_cell.length_a   1.000
_cell.length_b   1.000
_cell.length_c   1.000
_cell.angle_alpha   90.00
_cell.angle_beta   90.00
_cell.angle_gamma   90.00
#
_symmetry.space_group_name_H-M   'P 1'
#
loop_
_entity.id
_entity.type
_entity.pdbx_description
1 polymer ?
#
loop_
_entity_poly.entity_id
_entity_poly.type
_entity_poly.pdbx_seq_one_letter_code
_entity_poly.pdbx_strand_id
1 'polypeptide(L)'
;HLISGIGAGVVPPLLNMDIVDRIIQVGSDLARKTAERLSLKEGIVAGMSSGAALYAALKYSLELGRDRNVVVFFADAALED
;
A
#
# COMPACT_ATOMS: atom_id res chain seq x y z
N HIS A 1 14.56 -5.72 -1.46
CA HIS A 1 13.54 -4.98 -2.21
C HIS A 1 12.90 -5.93 -3.21
N LEU A 2 11.63 -6.30 -2.99
CA LEU A 2 10.90 -7.24 -3.88
C LEU A 2 9.53 -6.68 -4.32
N ILE A 3 9.17 -5.48 -3.87
CA ILE A 3 7.95 -4.82 -4.32
C ILE A 3 8.37 -3.88 -5.45
N SER A 4 7.84 -4.11 -6.64
CA SER A 4 8.08 -3.25 -7.80
C SER A 4 7.33 -1.92 -7.66
N GLY A 5 7.83 -0.87 -8.32
CA GLY A 5 7.18 0.46 -8.34
C GLY A 5 7.36 1.34 -7.10
N ILE A 6 7.72 0.79 -5.94
CA ILE A 6 7.98 1.57 -4.72
C ILE A 6 9.33 1.20 -4.06
N GLY A 7 10.10 2.21 -3.65
CA GLY A 7 11.35 2.03 -2.90
C GLY A 7 12.62 1.97 -3.75
N ALA A 8 12.93 3.05 -4.46
CA ALA A 8 14.15 3.20 -5.26
C ALA A 8 15.44 3.51 -4.46
N GLY A 9 15.38 3.47 -3.11
CA GLY A 9 16.54 3.77 -2.25
C GLY A 9 17.01 5.23 -2.30
N VAL A 10 16.28 6.10 -2.99
CA VAL A 10 16.59 7.52 -3.19
C VAL A 10 15.30 8.33 -3.02
N VAL A 11 15.41 9.52 -2.42
CA VAL A 11 14.32 10.49 -2.31
C VAL A 11 14.30 11.34 -3.60
N PRO A 12 13.25 11.27 -4.43
CA PRO A 12 13.17 12.08 -5.64
C PRO A 12 13.06 13.58 -5.31
N PRO A 13 13.65 14.49 -6.10
CA PRO A 13 13.54 15.93 -5.85
C PRO A 13 12.12 16.48 -5.98
N LEU A 14 11.23 15.75 -6.67
CA LEU A 14 9.82 16.11 -6.82
C LEU A 14 8.96 15.68 -5.61
N LEU A 15 9.49 14.83 -4.72
CA LEU A 15 8.75 14.38 -3.54
C LEU A 15 8.74 15.47 -2.47
N ASN A 16 7.57 16.05 -2.22
CA ASN A 16 7.38 16.98 -1.10
C ASN A 16 7.10 16.20 0.19
N MET A 17 8.07 16.17 1.11
CA MET A 17 7.93 15.49 2.40
C MET A 17 7.20 16.32 3.46
N ASP A 18 7.02 17.63 3.26
CA ASP A 18 6.37 18.52 4.24
C ASP A 18 4.86 18.25 4.39
N ILE A 19 4.27 17.56 3.42
CA ILE A 19 2.85 17.14 3.41
C ILE A 19 2.65 15.70 3.91
N VAL A 20 3.71 15.02 4.34
CA VAL A 20 3.66 13.62 4.78
C VAL A 20 3.68 13.56 6.30
N ASP A 21 2.55 13.24 6.91
CA ASP A 21 2.45 13.13 8.38
C ASP A 21 3.12 11.86 8.93
N ARG A 22 3.11 10.77 8.18
CA ARG A 22 3.60 9.46 8.65
C ARG A 22 4.06 8.56 7.52
N ILE A 23 5.07 7.75 7.82
CA ILE A 23 5.55 6.65 6.96
C ILE A 23 5.28 5.33 7.68
N ILE A 24 4.65 4.38 6.98
CA ILE A 24 4.45 3.00 7.46
C ILE A 24 5.24 2.07 6.55
N GLN A 25 6.27 1.43 7.09
CA GLN A 25 7.06 0.45 6.35
C GLN A 25 6.31 -0.89 6.29
N VAL A 26 6.24 -1.47 5.09
CA VAL A 26 5.56 -2.75 4.84
C VAL A 26 6.54 -3.73 4.20
N GLY A 27 6.58 -4.97 4.72
CA GLY A 27 7.39 -6.04 4.15
C GLY A 27 6.71 -6.71 2.96
N SER A 28 7.51 -7.21 2.01
CA SER A 28 7.03 -7.82 0.76
C SER A 28 6.04 -8.97 0.97
N ASP A 29 6.28 -9.83 1.96
CA ASP A 29 5.37 -10.96 2.27
C ASP A 29 3.98 -10.49 2.69
N LEU A 30 3.91 -9.39 3.45
CA LEU A 30 2.64 -8.80 3.88
C LEU A 30 1.95 -8.12 2.71
N ALA A 31 2.70 -7.42 1.87
CA ALA A 31 2.18 -6.78 0.66
C ALA A 31 1.54 -7.82 -0.28
N ARG A 32 2.26 -8.90 -0.62
CA ARG A 32 1.77 -9.98 -1.48
C ARG A 32 0.52 -10.64 -0.91
N LYS A 33 0.55 -11.09 0.35
CA LYS A 33 -0.61 -11.73 1.01
C LYS A 33 -1.82 -10.81 1.05
N THR A 34 -1.60 -9.50 1.19
CA THR A 34 -2.69 -8.52 1.24
C THR A 34 -3.29 -8.28 -0.15
N ALA A 35 -2.46 -8.19 -1.20
CA ALA A 35 -2.93 -8.12 -2.59
C ALA A 35 -3.73 -9.38 -2.99
N GLU A 36 -3.23 -10.58 -2.68
CA GLU A 36 -3.95 -11.85 -2.90
C GLU A 36 -5.31 -11.85 -2.19
N ARG A 37 -5.34 -11.41 -0.93
CA ARG A 37 -6.58 -11.33 -0.16
C ARG A 37 -7.55 -10.31 -0.75
N LEU A 38 -7.07 -9.17 -1.23
CA LEU A 38 -7.88 -8.14 -1.89
C LEU A 38 -8.58 -8.72 -3.12
N SER A 39 -7.84 -9.45 -3.97
CA SER A 39 -8.39 -10.15 -5.14
C SER A 39 -9.46 -11.18 -4.73
N LEU A 40 -9.17 -12.00 -3.73
CA LEU A 40 -10.05 -13.09 -3.32
C LEU A 40 -11.32 -12.63 -2.59
N LYS A 41 -11.25 -11.51 -1.85
CA LYS A 41 -12.37 -11.04 -1.02
C LYS A 41 -13.21 -9.94 -1.67
N GLU A 42 -12.55 -9.04 -2.40
CA GLU A 42 -13.21 -7.85 -2.96
C GLU A 42 -13.26 -7.90 -4.49
N GLY A 43 -12.65 -8.90 -5.13
CA GLY A 43 -12.61 -9.02 -6.60
C GLY A 43 -11.71 -8.00 -7.29
N ILE A 44 -10.85 -7.30 -6.53
CA ILE A 44 -9.96 -6.26 -7.06
C ILE A 44 -8.57 -6.86 -7.27
N VAL A 45 -8.20 -7.07 -8.54
CA VAL A 45 -6.91 -7.66 -8.95
C VAL A 45 -5.84 -6.57 -9.08
N ALA A 46 -5.28 -6.14 -7.95
CA ALA A 46 -4.26 -5.09 -7.89
C ALA A 46 -2.85 -5.64 -7.56
N GLY A 47 -1.80 -4.94 -7.99
CA GLY A 47 -0.40 -5.35 -7.80
C GLY A 47 0.08 -5.34 -6.34
N MET A 48 1.30 -5.83 -6.11
CA MET A 48 1.91 -5.93 -4.78
C MET A 48 2.10 -4.58 -4.10
N SER A 49 2.38 -3.51 -4.86
CA SER A 49 2.47 -2.14 -4.33
C SER A 49 1.13 -1.68 -3.71
N SER A 50 0.03 -2.03 -4.36
CA SER A 50 -1.34 -1.80 -3.90
C SER A 50 -1.67 -2.64 -2.65
N GLY A 51 -1.18 -3.88 -2.59
CA GLY A 51 -1.23 -4.71 -1.39
C GLY A 51 -0.50 -4.08 -0.19
N ALA A 52 0.66 -3.45 -0.43
CA ALA A 52 1.38 -2.71 0.62
C ALA A 52 0.59 -1.50 1.11
N ALA A 53 0.02 -0.71 0.20
CA ALA A 53 -0.82 0.44 0.53
C ALA A 53 -2.04 0.03 1.36
N LEU A 54 -2.74 -1.05 0.97
CA LEU A 54 -3.88 -1.57 1.71
C LEU A 54 -3.49 -2.08 3.10
N TYR A 55 -2.37 -2.80 3.22
CA TYR A 55 -1.90 -3.27 4.51
C TYR A 55 -1.61 -2.09 5.46
N ALA A 56 -0.93 -1.06 4.98
CA ALA A 56 -0.66 0.15 5.75
C ALA A 56 -1.95 0.86 6.17
N ALA A 57 -2.92 0.98 5.26
CA ALA A 57 -4.21 1.61 5.52
C ALA A 57 -5.03 0.85 6.57
N LEU A 58 -5.08 -0.49 6.49
CA LEU A 58 -5.75 -1.33 7.48
C LEU A 58 -5.09 -1.23 8.85
N LYS A 59 -3.76 -1.15 8.91
CA LYS A 59 -3.05 -0.92 10.16
C LYS A 59 -3.37 0.45 10.75
N TYR A 60 -3.38 1.49 9.92
CA TYR A 60 -3.68 2.86 10.34
C TYR A 60 -5.14 3.04 10.77
N SER A 61 -6.09 2.40 10.09
CA SER A 61 -7.52 2.52 10.42
C SER A 61 -7.85 1.96 11.81
N LEU A 62 -7.13 0.95 12.28
CA LEU A 62 -7.27 0.44 13.65
C LEU A 62 -6.93 1.49 14.71
N GLU A 63 -6.07 2.46 14.41
CA GLU A 63 -5.70 3.55 15.31
C GLU A 63 -6.73 4.70 15.29
N LEU A 64 -7.49 4.86 14.21
CA LEU A 64 -8.43 5.98 13.99
C LEU A 64 -9.81 5.81 14.64
N GLY A 65 -10.23 4.57 14.93
CA GLY A 65 -11.57 4.27 15.46
C GLY A 65 -12.67 4.18 14.38
N ARG A 66 -13.92 3.98 14.82
CA ARG A 66 -15.02 3.49 13.96
C ARG A 66 -15.69 4.52 13.04
N ASP A 67 -15.48 5.82 13.28
CA ASP A 67 -16.20 6.91 12.58
C ASP A 67 -15.31 7.71 11.61
N ARG A 68 -14.30 7.05 11.03
CA ARG A 68 -13.33 7.64 10.11
C ARG A 68 -13.27 6.84 8.81
N ASN A 69 -13.07 7.57 7.71
CA ASN A 69 -12.87 6.98 6.40
C ASN A 69 -11.39 7.05 6.04
N VAL A 70 -10.85 5.95 5.51
CA VAL A 70 -9.48 5.88 4.98
C VAL A 70 -9.59 5.57 3.49
N VAL A 71 -8.98 6.43 2.67
CA VAL A 71 -8.90 6.24 1.21
C VAL A 71 -7.54 5.66 0.88
N VAL A 72 -7.51 4.69 -0.03
CA VAL A 72 -6.30 4.00 -0.47
C VAL A 72 -6.21 4.05 -1.99
N PHE A 73 -5.02 4.35 -2.50
CA PHE A 73 -4.74 4.35 -3.93
C PHE A 73 -4.10 3.01 -4.34
N PHE A 74 -4.63 2.41 -5.40
CA PHE A 74 -4.04 1.24 -6.05
C PHE A 74 -3.47 1.67 -7.39
N ALA A 75 -2.17 1.45 -7.56
CA ALA A 75 -1.40 2.04 -8.65
C ALA A 75 -1.57 1.28 -9.98
N ASP A 76 -1.78 -0.03 -9.91
CA ASP A 76 -1.77 -0.95 -11.04
C ASP A 76 -2.61 -2.22 -10.79
N ALA A 77 -2.76 -3.01 -11.85
CA ALA A 77 -3.31 -4.37 -11.80
C ALA A 77 -2.18 -5.40 -11.70
N ALA A 78 -2.45 -6.56 -11.09
CA ALA A 78 -1.47 -7.65 -10.93
C ALA A 78 -1.20 -8.43 -12.25
N LEU A 79 -0.94 -7.73 -13.35
CA LEU A 79 -0.68 -8.35 -14.65
C LEU A 79 0.76 -8.87 -14.77
N GLU A 80 1.69 -8.33 -13.97
CA GLU A 80 3.13 -8.61 -14.04
C GLU A 80 3.74 -9.07 -12.70
N ASP A 81 2.90 -9.30 -11.67
CA ASP A 81 3.31 -9.66 -10.29
C ASP A 81 3.05 -11.13 -9.92
#